data_AF-A0AAQ3KAT8-F1
#
_entry.id   AF-A0AAQ3KAT8-F1
#
_cell.length_a   1.000
_cell.length_b   1.000
_cell.length_c   1.000
_cell.angle_alpha   90.00
_cell.angle_beta   90.00
_cell.angle_gamma   90.00
#
_symmetry.space_group_name_H-M   'P 1'
#
loop_
_entity.id
_entity.type
_entity.pdbx_description
1 polymer ?
#
loop_
_entity_poly.entity_id
_entity_poly.type
_entity_poly.pdbx_seq_one_letter_code
_entity_poly.pdbx_strand_id
1 'polypeptide(L)'
;MHYSASISLVEIALSTYLLLFELLVLSTHVEIFCELLKAAKIGLLIKGGDVLEALAKVRVVAFDKTGTMTREEFTLVEFQSLSRLVNLHSLLYWVSSIKSKSSHTMTSALNEHARSFSIEPKPEEVKEF
;
A
#
# COMPACT_ATOMS: atom_id res chain seq x y z
N MET A 1 16.83 -7.93 68.99
CA MET A 1 17.02 -6.75 68.11
C MET A 1 17.62 -7.12 66.75
N HIS A 2 18.62 -8.02 66.66
CA HIS A 2 19.20 -8.43 65.37
C HIS A 2 18.21 -9.04 64.36
N TYR A 3 17.26 -9.88 64.81
CA TYR A 3 16.25 -10.47 63.91
C TYR A 3 15.31 -9.44 63.26
N SER A 4 15.00 -8.35 63.97
CA SER A 4 14.15 -7.28 63.43
C SER A 4 14.84 -6.56 62.26
N ALA A 5 16.12 -6.24 62.42
CA ALA A 5 16.93 -5.63 61.36
C ALA A 5 17.10 -6.55 60.14
N SER A 6 17.28 -7.86 60.36
CA SER A 6 17.35 -8.84 59.26
C SER A 6 16.02 -8.96 58.50
N ILE A 7 14.88 -8.92 59.18
CA ILE A 7 13.55 -8.96 58.56
C ILE A 7 13.30 -7.69 57.72
N SER A 8 13.61 -6.51 58.26
CA SER A 8 13.48 -5.25 57.53
C SER A 8 14.35 -5.18 56.27
N LEU A 9 15.56 -5.73 56.32
CA LEU A 9 16.44 -5.83 55.14
C LEU A 9 15.85 -6.73 54.05
N VAL A 10 15.26 -7.87 54.43
CA VAL A 10 14.60 -8.79 53.49
C VAL A 10 13.37 -8.15 52.86
N GLU A 11 12.55 -7.42 53.62
CA GLU A 11 11.40 -6.69 53.08
C GLU A 11 11.80 -5.60 52.08
N ILE A 12 12.84 -4.81 52.40
CA ILE A 12 13.38 -3.79 51.49
C ILE A 12 13.91 -4.43 50.21
N ALA A 13 14.65 -5.54 50.31
CA ALA A 13 15.16 -6.26 49.15
C ALA A 13 14.03 -6.81 48.27
N LEU A 14 12.99 -7.39 48.87
CA LEU A 14 11.83 -7.90 48.14
C LEU A 14 11.07 -6.75 47.43
N SER A 15 10.83 -5.65 48.12
CA SER A 15 10.14 -4.48 47.56
C SER A 15 10.92 -3.86 46.40
N THR A 16 12.23 -3.72 46.54
CA THR A 16 13.11 -3.20 45.47
C THR A 16 13.12 -4.13 44.26
N TYR A 17 13.18 -5.44 44.48
CA TYR A 17 13.14 -6.44 43.40
C TYR A 17 11.81 -6.39 42.63
N LEU A 18 10.68 -6.32 43.34
CA LEU A 18 9.35 -6.20 42.72
C LEU A 18 9.25 -4.94 41.86
N LEU A 19 9.68 -3.79 42.39
CA LEU A 19 9.73 -2.52 41.66
C LEU A 19 10.57 -2.62 40.38
N LEU A 20 11.77 -3.21 40.47
CA LEU A 20 12.65 -3.39 39.31
C LEU A 20 12.03 -4.31 38.25
N PHE A 21 11.35 -5.37 38.67
CA PHE A 21 10.67 -6.30 37.77
C PHE A 21 9.53 -5.63 37.01
N GLU A 22 8.68 -4.86 37.70
CA GLU A 22 7.58 -4.11 37.06
C GLU A 22 8.10 -3.10 36.03
N LEU A 23 9.15 -2.34 36.38
CA LEU A 23 9.77 -1.38 35.47
C LEU A 23 10.33 -2.03 34.21
N LEU A 24 10.95 -3.20 34.32
CA LEU A 24 11.49 -3.95 33.19
C LEU A 24 10.38 -4.44 32.24
N VAL A 25 9.26 -4.93 32.79
CA VAL A 25 8.13 -5.37 31.96
C VAL A 25 7.50 -4.18 31.25
N LEU A 26 7.29 -3.07 31.97
CA LEU A 26 6.70 -1.85 31.42
C LEU A 26 7.56 -1.20 30.32
N SER A 27 8.90 -1.23 30.45
CA SER A 27 9.78 -0.54 29.51
C SER A 27 9.59 -1.03 28.07
N THR A 28 9.51 -2.34 27.88
CA THR A 28 9.36 -2.96 26.55
C THR A 28 8.02 -2.58 25.91
N HIS A 29 6.94 -2.61 26.69
CA HIS A 29 5.61 -2.22 26.20
C HIS A 29 5.52 -0.74 25.82
N VAL A 30 6.11 0.13 26.64
CA VAL A 30 6.13 1.58 26.37
C VAL A 30 6.95 1.90 25.13
N GLU A 31 8.11 1.26 24.96
CA GLU A 31 8.99 1.45 23.80
C GLU A 31 8.27 1.06 22.50
N ILE A 32 7.70 -0.15 22.44
CA ILE A 32 6.92 -0.62 21.29
C ILE A 32 5.77 0.35 20.98
N PHE A 33 5.02 0.78 21.99
CA PHE A 33 3.90 1.69 21.79
C PHE A 33 4.36 3.05 21.24
N CYS A 34 5.46 3.59 21.77
CA CYS A 34 6.05 4.82 21.27
C CYS A 34 6.51 4.69 19.81
N GLU A 35 7.08 3.55 19.42
CA GLU A 35 7.51 3.29 18.04
C GLU A 35 6.32 3.17 17.08
N LEU A 36 5.28 2.43 17.46
CA LEU A 36 4.03 2.34 16.69
C LEU A 36 3.38 3.72 16.50
N LEU A 37 3.35 4.55 17.54
CA LEU A 37 2.85 5.93 17.44
C LEU A 37 3.71 6.80 16.50
N LYS A 38 5.04 6.67 16.54
CA LYS A 38 5.93 7.39 15.63
C LYS A 38 5.71 6.95 14.18
N ALA A 39 5.55 5.65 13.94
CA ALA A 39 5.25 5.10 12.61
C ALA A 39 3.90 5.63 12.09
N ALA A 40 2.86 5.61 12.92
CA ALA A 40 1.54 6.12 12.55
C ALA A 40 1.57 7.62 12.20
N LYS A 41 2.36 8.43 12.91
CA LYS A 41 2.54 9.87 12.61
C LYS A 41 3.14 10.14 11.22
N ILE A 42 3.88 9.19 10.65
CA ILE A 42 4.44 9.30 9.29
C ILE A 42 3.65 8.49 8.26
N GLY A 43 2.46 8.01 8.61
CA GLY A 43 1.56 7.28 7.70
C GLY A 43 1.85 5.78 7.57
N LEU A 44 2.71 5.21 8.42
CA LEU A 44 2.97 3.77 8.44
C LEU A 44 2.01 3.08 9.43
N LEU A 45 1.16 2.20 8.91
CA LEU A 45 0.28 1.36 9.72
C LEU A 45 0.98 0.02 10.02
N ILE A 46 1.38 -0.18 11.27
CA ILE A 46 2.00 -1.41 11.76
C ILE A 46 1.04 -2.10 12.73
N LYS A 47 0.67 -3.34 12.43
CA LYS A 47 -0.39 -4.10 13.13
C LYS A 47 0.12 -4.87 14.35
N GLY A 48 0.82 -4.21 15.27
CA GLY A 48 1.33 -4.82 16.51
C GLY A 48 2.84 -4.76 16.67
N GLY A 49 3.31 -5.02 17.90
CA GLY A 49 4.74 -4.99 18.25
C GLY A 49 5.52 -6.19 17.71
N ASP A 50 4.89 -7.36 17.65
CA ASP A 50 5.44 -8.56 17.03
C ASP A 50 5.77 -8.35 15.54
N VAL A 51 4.89 -7.65 14.82
CA VAL A 51 5.13 -7.26 13.42
C VAL A 51 6.30 -6.28 13.33
N LEU A 52 6.39 -5.31 14.23
CA LEU A 52 7.48 -4.33 14.27
C LEU A 52 8.85 -5.00 14.50
N GLU A 53 8.92 -5.93 15.44
CA GLU A 53 10.13 -6.73 15.70
C GLU A 53 10.50 -7.64 14.53
N ALA A 54 9.49 -8.24 13.86
CA ALA A 54 9.71 -9.05 12.68
C ALA A 54 10.25 -8.20 11.51
N LEU A 55 9.69 -7.01 11.30
CA LEU A 55 10.13 -6.06 10.28
C LEU A 55 11.60 -5.66 10.47
N ALA A 56 12.06 -5.49 11.71
CA ALA A 56 13.47 -5.18 12.00
C ALA A 56 14.47 -6.27 11.53
N LYS A 57 13.99 -7.51 11.30
CA LYS A 57 14.80 -8.65 10.84
C LYS A 57 14.70 -8.91 9.34
N VAL A 58 13.80 -8.23 8.63
CA VAL A 58 13.58 -8.43 7.19
C VAL A 58 14.82 -8.01 6.40
N ARG A 59 15.26 -8.86 5.47
CA ARG A 59 16.38 -8.60 4.56
C ARG A 59 15.99 -8.57 3.09
N VAL A 60 14.83 -9.13 2.75
CA VAL A 60 14.34 -9.28 1.39
C VAL A 60 12.89 -8.85 1.37
N VAL A 61 12.52 -8.03 0.39
CA VAL A 61 11.15 -7.59 0.15
C VAL A 61 10.75 -8.06 -1.23
N ALA A 62 9.66 -8.82 -1.31
CA ALA A 62 9.01 -9.17 -2.56
C ALA A 62 7.85 -8.20 -2.78
N PHE A 63 7.85 -7.50 -3.90
CA PHE A 63 6.77 -6.60 -4.27
C PHE A 63 5.81 -7.32 -5.21
N ASP A 64 4.52 -7.22 -4.93
CA ASP A 64 3.52 -7.48 -5.96
C ASP A 64 3.53 -6.33 -6.98
N LYS A 65 3.20 -6.61 -8.23
CA LYS A 65 3.22 -5.58 -9.27
C LYS A 65 1.91 -4.79 -9.29
N THR A 66 0.82 -5.48 -9.57
CA THR A 66 -0.49 -4.86 -9.80
C THR A 66 -1.06 -4.34 -8.48
N GLY A 67 -1.49 -3.08 -8.45
CA GLY A 67 -2.04 -2.44 -7.24
C GLY A 67 -1.01 -2.04 -6.18
N THR A 68 0.25 -2.49 -6.30
CA THR A 68 1.36 -2.11 -5.40
C THR A 68 2.40 -1.24 -6.09
N MET A 69 3.11 -1.77 -7.09
CA MET A 69 4.08 -0.98 -7.87
C MET A 69 3.44 -0.21 -9.01
N THR A 70 2.37 -0.77 -9.59
CA THR A 70 1.60 -0.13 -10.65
C THR A 70 0.21 0.19 -10.15
N ARG A 71 -0.37 1.27 -10.67
CA ARG A 71 -1.82 1.50 -10.54
C ARG A 71 -2.56 0.39 -11.27
N GLU A 72 -3.75 0.05 -10.82
CA GLU A 72 -4.63 -0.90 -11.52
C GLU A 72 -5.34 -0.26 -12.72
N GLU A 73 -4.63 0.63 -13.41
CA GLU A 73 -5.13 1.43 -14.51
C GLU A 73 -4.25 1.13 -15.73
N PHE A 74 -4.89 0.77 -16.85
CA PHE A 74 -4.18 0.62 -18.10
C PHE A 74 -3.95 1.99 -18.73
N THR A 75 -2.77 2.20 -19.30
CA THR A 75 -2.48 3.38 -20.11
C THR A 75 -2.04 2.94 -21.48
N LEU A 76 -2.59 3.56 -22.52
CA LEU A 76 -2.21 3.26 -23.90
C LEU A 76 -0.84 3.92 -24.18
N VAL A 77 0.19 3.09 -24.32
CA VAL A 77 1.57 3.55 -24.53
C VAL A 77 1.82 3.94 -25.98
N GLU A 78 1.25 3.18 -26.92
CA GLU A 78 1.53 3.34 -28.34
C GLU A 78 0.32 2.94 -29.18
N PHE A 79 -0.03 3.79 -30.16
CA PHE A 79 -1.06 3.54 -31.15
C PHE A 79 -0.48 3.78 -32.54
N GLN A 80 -0.44 2.74 -33.37
CA GLN A 80 0.13 2.82 -34.72
C GLN A 80 -0.84 2.27 -35.77
N SER A 81 -0.83 2.88 -36.96
CA SER A 81 -1.49 2.33 -38.14
C SER A 81 -0.53 1.45 -38.92
N LEU A 82 -0.96 0.25 -39.30
CA LEU A 82 -0.18 -0.66 -40.15
C LEU A 82 -0.13 -0.21 -41.63
N SER A 83 -1.03 0.69 -42.03
CA SER A 83 -1.10 1.22 -43.40
C SER A 83 -0.96 2.73 -43.41
N ARG A 84 -0.10 3.24 -44.31
CA ARG A 84 0.05 4.68 -44.55
C ARG A 84 -1.18 5.32 -45.20
N LEU A 85 -2.08 4.51 -45.76
CA LEU A 85 -3.33 4.97 -46.36
C LEU A 85 -4.39 5.34 -45.32
N VAL A 86 -4.23 4.89 -44.08
CA VAL A 86 -5.20 5.10 -43.00
C VAL A 86 -4.66 6.14 -42.03
N ASN A 87 -5.42 7.23 -41.89
CA ASN A 87 -5.13 8.26 -40.91
C ASN A 87 -5.32 7.72 -39.48
N LEU A 88 -4.33 7.98 -38.61
CA LEU A 88 -4.33 7.50 -37.23
C LEU A 88 -5.52 8.01 -36.42
N HIS A 89 -5.97 9.23 -36.67
CA HIS A 89 -7.11 9.88 -36.01
C HIS A 89 -8.42 9.19 -36.37
N SER A 90 -8.64 8.90 -37.65
CA SER A 90 -9.81 8.13 -38.11
C SER A 90 -9.79 6.70 -37.56
N LEU A 91 -8.62 6.06 -37.54
CA LEU A 91 -8.47 4.73 -36.97
C LEU A 91 -8.78 4.71 -35.47
N LEU A 92 -8.25 5.68 -34.72
CA LEU A 92 -8.48 5.82 -33.28
C LEU A 92 -9.97 6.08 -33.00
N TYR A 93 -10.64 6.92 -33.79
CA TYR A 93 -12.09 7.14 -33.72
C TYR A 93 -12.89 5.85 -33.89
N TRP A 94 -12.61 5.06 -34.95
CA TRP A 94 -13.33 3.81 -35.18
C TRP A 94 -13.09 2.79 -34.07
N VAL A 95 -11.82 2.56 -33.71
CA VAL A 95 -11.44 1.55 -32.73
C VAL A 95 -11.97 1.89 -31.33
N SER A 96 -11.89 3.15 -30.92
CA SER A 96 -12.47 3.62 -29.64
C SER A 96 -14.00 3.54 -29.64
N SER A 97 -14.68 3.92 -30.72
CA SER A 97 -16.15 3.85 -30.83
C SER A 97 -16.65 2.42 -30.73
N ILE A 98 -15.96 1.49 -31.41
CA ILE A 98 -16.25 0.06 -31.35
C ILE A 98 -16.01 -0.48 -29.93
N LYS A 99 -14.82 -0.24 -29.37
CA LYS A 99 -14.45 -0.79 -28.06
C LYS A 99 -15.23 -0.19 -26.91
N SER A 100 -15.78 1.01 -27.06
CA SER A 100 -16.68 1.63 -26.06
C SER A 100 -17.90 0.79 -25.72
N LYS A 101 -18.28 -0.19 -26.54
CA LYS A 101 -19.33 -1.16 -26.23
C LYS A 101 -18.89 -2.32 -25.31
N SER A 102 -17.58 -2.48 -25.07
CA SER A 102 -17.01 -3.55 -24.25
C SER A 102 -16.69 -3.07 -22.83
N SER A 103 -17.06 -3.86 -21.83
CA SER A 103 -16.75 -3.63 -20.41
C SER A 103 -15.30 -3.97 -20.01
N HIS A 104 -14.43 -4.23 -20.98
CA HIS A 104 -13.04 -4.57 -20.71
C HIS A 104 -12.26 -3.38 -20.12
N THR A 105 -11.43 -3.62 -19.12
CA THR A 105 -10.63 -2.58 -18.42
C THR A 105 -9.65 -1.82 -19.32
N MET A 106 -9.30 -2.36 -20.48
CA MET A 106 -8.50 -1.65 -21.50
C MET A 106 -9.31 -0.61 -22.29
N THR A 107 -10.65 -0.69 -22.30
CA THR A 107 -11.50 0.26 -23.03
C THR A 107 -11.35 1.66 -22.48
N SER A 108 -11.23 1.81 -21.15
CA SER A 108 -11.03 3.13 -20.52
C SER A 108 -9.75 3.78 -21.00
N ALA A 109 -8.64 3.02 -21.05
CA ALA A 109 -7.34 3.49 -21.52
C ALA A 109 -7.38 4.00 -22.96
N LEU A 110 -8.08 3.27 -23.84
CA LEU A 110 -8.23 3.63 -25.24
C LEU A 110 -9.11 4.87 -25.42
N ASN A 111 -10.21 4.98 -24.68
CA ASN A 111 -11.12 6.11 -24.75
C ASN A 111 -10.49 7.38 -24.16
N GLU A 112 -9.70 7.26 -23.10
CA GLU A 112 -8.92 8.36 -22.54
C GLU A 112 -7.86 8.82 -23.54
N HIS A 113 -7.17 7.89 -24.19
CA HIS A 113 -6.23 8.21 -25.26
C HIS A 113 -6.94 8.91 -26.44
N ALA A 114 -8.13 8.46 -26.86
CA ALA A 114 -8.90 9.15 -27.91
C ALA A 114 -9.24 10.60 -27.52
N ARG A 115 -9.73 10.81 -26.28
CA ARG A 115 -10.08 12.14 -25.78
C ARG A 115 -8.89 13.09 -25.68
N SER A 116 -7.68 12.60 -25.39
CA SER A 116 -6.48 13.46 -25.39
C SER A 116 -6.11 14.02 -26.78
N PHE A 117 -6.54 13.34 -27.86
CA PHE A 117 -6.47 13.83 -29.24
C PHE A 117 -7.76 14.53 -29.71
N SER A 118 -8.64 14.92 -28.77
CA SER A 118 -9.94 15.54 -29.03
C SER A 118 -10.87 14.68 -29.91
N ILE A 119 -10.77 13.36 -29.79
CA ILE A 119 -11.65 12.41 -30.45
C ILE A 119 -12.65 11.91 -29.42
N GLU A 120 -13.94 12.16 -29.67
CA GLU A 120 -15.01 11.60 -28.86
C GLU A 120 -15.50 10.28 -29.48
N PRO A 121 -15.37 9.13 -28.80
CA PRO A 121 -15.90 7.86 -29.26
C PRO A 121 -17.43 7.91 -29.31
N LYS A 122 -18.02 7.43 -30.42
CA LYS A 122 -19.48 7.37 -30.59
C LYS A 122 -19.95 5.92 -30.70
N PRO A 123 -20.24 5.25 -29.57
CA PRO A 123 -20.71 3.87 -29.59
C PRO A 123 -22.08 3.72 -30.27
N GLU A 124 -22.88 4.79 -30.32
CA GLU A 124 -24.22 4.81 -30.94
C GLU A 124 -24.17 4.66 -32.47
N GLU A 125 -23.09 5.13 -33.11
CA GLU A 125 -22.92 5.04 -34.58
C GLU A 125 -22.45 3.64 -35.02
N VAL A 126 -22.02 2.80 -34.08
CA VAL A 126 -21.59 1.41 -34.35
C VAL A 126 -22.82 0.53 -34.47
N LYS A 127 -23.15 0.07 -35.67
CA LYS A 127 -24.36 -0.76 -35.91
C LYS A 127 -24.14 -2.24 -35.61
N GLU A 128 -22.96 -2.78 -35.91
CA GLU A 128 -22.61 -4.19 -35.67
C GLU A 128 -21.15 -4.29 -35.21
N PHE A 129 -20.92 -5.08 -34.15
CA PHE A 129 -19.59 -5.47 -33.64
C PHE A 129 -19.68 -6.83 -32.94
#